data_AF-A0A851ZMQ1-F1
#
_entry.id   AF-A0A851ZMQ1-F1
#
_cell.length_a   1.000
_cell.length_b   1.000
_cell.length_c   1.000
_cell.angle_alpha   90.00
_cell.angle_beta   90.00
_cell.angle_gamma   90.00
#
_symmetry.space_group_name_H-M   'P 1'
#
loop_
_entity.id
_entity.type
_entity.pdbx_description
1 polymer ?
#
loop_
_entity_poly.entity_id
_entity_poly.type
_entity_poly.pdbx_seq_one_letter_code
_entity_poly.pdbx_strand_id
1 'polypeptide(L)'
;LEDVQDTFDFCYKVHYLPGKAQSCPPRGYKWDGTALHPPDPPFPTGEDRTRDPQYAQQVQALQAKLQTLDRQRREMLAQMQQLLGRSETLRDFLQQELVAWQERQRRACLGAPADTNLRPLETWFTELGQGLFQLLKLLRALEDLQQKLTYERDPLKAETPLLERRLRELLTYLLQSAFVVEQQPSMPNAFKRPLVLRTASKFSARARLLVRLHDRNHRMEAKIHIDR
;
A
#
# COMPACT_ATOMS: atom_id res chain seq x y z
N LEU A 1 1.02 16.10 6.81
CA LEU A 1 2.35 15.54 7.11
C LEU A 1 3.42 16.19 6.23
N GLU A 2 3.28 16.11 4.91
CA GLU A 2 4.20 16.76 3.95
C GLU A 2 4.38 18.26 4.23
N ASP A 3 3.30 19.04 4.33
CA ASP A 3 3.38 20.49 4.64
C ASP A 3 4.13 20.80 5.94
N VAL A 4 3.96 19.96 6.97
CA VAL A 4 4.64 20.12 8.27
C VAL A 4 6.13 19.86 8.12
N GLN A 5 6.48 18.86 7.32
CA GLN A 5 7.87 18.54 7.01
C GLN A 5 8.53 19.63 6.15
N ASP A 6 7.83 20.14 5.14
CA ASP A 6 8.33 21.23 4.30
C ASP A 6 8.51 22.53 5.10
N THR A 7 7.59 22.82 6.02
CA THR A 7 7.72 23.94 6.96
C THR A 7 8.94 23.78 7.86
N PHE A 8 9.19 22.57 8.36
CA PHE A 8 10.38 22.29 9.17
C PHE A 8 11.66 22.46 8.35
N ASP A 9 11.72 21.88 7.15
CA ASP A 9 12.88 21.94 6.25
C ASP A 9 13.21 23.39 5.84
N PHE A 10 12.18 24.19 5.55
CA PHE A 10 12.35 25.63 5.29
C PHE A 10 12.95 26.38 6.48
N CYS A 11 12.36 26.24 7.68
CA CYS A 11 12.89 26.89 8.88
C CYS A 11 14.33 26.45 9.17
N TYR A 12 14.62 25.15 9.04
CA TYR A 12 15.95 24.61 9.27
C TYR A 12 16.98 25.22 8.31
N LYS A 13 16.67 25.27 7.00
CA LYS A 13 17.57 25.85 5.99
C LYS A 13 17.81 27.34 6.21
N VAL A 14 16.76 28.12 6.48
CA VAL A 14 16.87 29.57 6.67
C VAL A 14 17.73 29.92 7.88
N HIS A 15 17.54 29.22 9.01
CA HIS A 15 18.20 29.57 10.26
C HIS A 15 19.59 28.91 10.43
N TYR A 16 19.85 27.75 9.82
CA TYR A 16 21.06 26.95 10.08
C TYR A 16 21.94 26.72 8.84
N LEU A 17 21.43 26.95 7.62
CA LEU A 17 22.18 26.79 6.37
C LEU A 17 21.98 28.01 5.43
N PRO A 18 22.22 29.26 5.89
CA PRO A 18 21.88 30.45 5.11
C PRO A 18 22.59 30.53 3.75
N GLY A 19 23.76 29.89 3.59
CA GLY A 19 24.52 29.86 2.33
C GLY A 19 24.10 28.79 1.30
N LYS A 20 23.18 27.87 1.63
CA LYS A 20 22.71 26.80 0.70
C LYS A 20 21.31 27.05 0.13
N ALA A 21 20.66 28.15 0.50
CA ALA A 21 19.30 28.49 0.07
C ALA A 21 19.17 28.80 -1.45
N GLN A 22 20.29 28.98 -2.18
CA GLN A 22 20.31 29.36 -3.61
C GLN A 22 20.54 28.20 -4.60
N SER A 23 20.66 26.96 -4.13
CA SER A 23 20.79 25.79 -5.01
C SER A 23 19.74 24.74 -4.66
N CYS A 24 19.04 24.23 -5.68
CA CYS A 24 18.14 23.07 -5.60
C CYS A 24 18.67 21.98 -4.65
N PRO A 25 17.80 21.25 -3.94
CA PRO A 25 18.20 20.51 -2.75
C PRO A 25 19.20 19.40 -3.11
N PRO A 26 20.34 19.29 -2.40
CA PRO A 26 21.14 18.08 -2.49
C PRO A 26 20.33 16.92 -1.88
N ARG A 27 20.34 15.77 -2.57
CA ARG A 27 19.71 14.53 -2.12
C ARG A 27 20.27 14.13 -0.74
N GLY A 28 19.37 13.96 0.23
CA GLY A 28 19.61 13.20 1.45
C GLY A 28 20.55 13.84 2.47
N TYR A 29 19.99 14.49 3.48
CA TYR A 29 20.73 14.77 4.72
C TYR A 29 20.54 13.58 5.67
N LYS A 30 21.61 12.79 5.84
CA LYS A 30 21.67 11.74 6.87
C LYS A 30 22.02 12.39 8.20
N TRP A 31 21.16 12.20 9.17
CA TRP A 31 21.32 12.67 10.54
C TRP A 31 21.82 11.54 11.42
N ASP A 32 23.01 11.73 11.99
CA ASP A 32 23.59 10.85 13.00
C ASP A 32 23.52 11.62 14.33
N GLY A 33 22.55 11.35 15.20
CA GLY A 33 22.38 12.15 16.41
C GLY A 33 21.30 11.68 17.36
N THR A 34 21.75 11.21 18.52
CA THR A 34 21.03 10.91 19.75
C THR A 34 19.99 11.98 20.15
N ALA A 35 18.75 11.52 20.36
CA ALA A 35 17.59 12.24 20.91
C ALA A 35 16.93 13.30 19.98
N LEU A 36 15.65 13.58 20.25
CA LEU A 36 14.77 14.57 19.59
C LEU A 36 15.32 16.01 19.72
N HIS A 37 16.47 16.29 19.12
CA HIS A 37 17.15 17.58 19.11
C HIS A 37 17.59 17.94 17.68
N PRO A 38 17.46 19.20 17.23
CA PRO A 38 18.11 19.73 16.03
C PRO A 38 19.64 19.46 16.06
N PRO A 39 20.33 19.36 14.91
CA PRO A 39 21.76 19.06 14.87
C PRO A 39 22.52 20.34 15.20
N ASP A 40 23.68 20.20 15.82
CA ASP A 40 24.56 21.35 15.98
C ASP A 40 24.99 21.89 14.60
N PRO A 41 24.99 23.22 14.39
CA PRO A 41 25.35 23.81 13.11
C PRO A 41 26.79 23.44 12.71
N PRO A 42 27.11 23.34 11.41
CA PRO A 42 28.39 22.82 10.91
C PRO A 42 29.59 23.79 11.05
N PHE A 43 29.59 24.72 12.02
CA PHE A 43 30.65 25.72 12.14
C PHE A 43 31.30 25.73 13.53
N PRO A 44 32.57 25.30 13.66
CA PRO A 44 33.45 25.74 14.73
C PRO A 44 34.17 27.00 14.27
N THR A 45 33.50 28.16 14.31
CA THR A 45 34.19 29.46 14.19
C THR A 45 33.66 30.41 15.23
N GLY A 46 34.26 30.32 16.42
CA GLY A 46 34.85 31.48 17.08
C GLY A 46 33.95 32.56 17.70
N GLU A 47 32.62 32.45 17.65
CA GLU A 47 31.74 33.35 18.40
C GLU A 47 30.66 32.53 19.13
N ASP A 48 30.63 32.68 20.45
CA ASP A 48 29.78 32.00 21.41
C ASP A 48 28.29 32.42 21.26
N ARG A 49 27.70 32.14 20.08
CA ARG A 49 26.27 32.37 19.77
C ARG A 49 25.34 31.51 20.64
N THR A 50 25.89 30.52 21.33
CA THR A 50 25.24 29.71 22.36
C THR A 50 24.62 30.54 23.49
N ARG A 51 25.12 31.76 23.74
CA ARG A 51 24.58 32.72 24.73
C ARG A 51 23.51 33.67 24.17
N ASP A 52 23.22 33.63 22.88
CA ASP A 52 22.26 34.54 22.26
C ASP A 52 20.82 34.04 22.50
N PRO A 53 19.98 34.75 23.27
CA PRO A 53 18.61 34.31 23.57
C PRO A 53 17.75 34.12 22.32
N GLN A 54 18.06 34.82 21.22
CA GLN A 54 17.38 34.62 19.94
C GLN A 54 17.71 33.27 19.31
N TYR A 55 18.95 32.80 19.43
CA TYR A 55 19.38 31.50 18.92
C TYR A 55 18.72 30.36 19.71
N ALA A 56 18.70 30.45 21.05
CA ALA A 56 18.02 29.47 21.90
C ALA A 56 16.51 29.35 21.58
N GLN A 57 15.83 30.47 21.33
CA GLN A 57 14.43 30.47 20.90
C GLN A 57 14.23 29.79 19.54
N GLN A 58 15.14 29.99 18.59
CA GLN A 58 15.07 29.34 17.27
C GLN A 58 15.27 27.82 17.36
N VAL A 59 16.25 27.36 18.15
CA VAL A 59 16.46 25.93 18.45
C VAL A 59 15.18 25.32 19.03
N GLN A 60 14.58 25.96 20.03
CA GLN A 60 13.37 25.49 20.69
C GLN A 60 12.17 25.42 19.73
N ALA A 61 12.02 26.42 18.86
CA ALA A 61 10.96 26.43 17.85
C ALA A 61 11.10 25.29 16.83
N LEU A 62 12.33 24.98 16.37
CA LEU A 62 12.59 23.85 15.49
C LEU A 62 12.33 22.51 16.18
N GLN A 63 12.73 22.38 17.45
CA GLN A 63 12.48 21.17 18.23
C GLN A 63 10.98 20.91 18.39
N ALA A 64 10.18 21.94 18.67
CA ALA A 64 8.72 21.83 18.75
C ALA A 64 8.09 21.40 17.41
N LYS A 65 8.60 21.92 16.28
CA LYS A 65 8.16 21.51 14.94
C LYS A 65 8.53 20.04 14.65
N LEU A 66 9.73 19.60 15.03
CA LEU A 66 10.17 18.22 14.85
C LEU A 66 9.35 17.24 15.71
N GLN A 67 9.04 17.59 16.96
CA GLN A 67 8.15 16.81 17.82
C GLN A 67 6.74 16.70 17.24
N THR A 68 6.22 17.80 16.67
CA THR A 68 4.93 17.79 15.98
C THR A 68 4.96 16.85 14.77
N LEU A 69 6.05 16.86 14.00
CA LEU A 69 6.24 15.96 12.87
C LEU A 69 6.31 14.49 13.30
N ASP A 70 7.08 14.15 14.34
CA ASP A 70 7.15 12.79 14.89
C ASP A 70 5.78 12.29 15.35
N ARG A 71 5.04 13.12 16.10
CA ARG A 71 3.66 12.79 16.50
C ARG A 71 2.77 12.47 15.30
N GLN A 72 2.81 13.32 14.26
CA GLN A 72 2.02 13.08 13.04
C GLN A 72 2.44 11.82 12.27
N ARG A 73 3.74 11.50 12.23
CA ARG A 73 4.24 10.25 11.62
C ARG A 73 3.70 9.03 12.36
N ARG A 74 3.74 9.03 13.69
CA ARG A 74 3.19 7.95 14.53
C ARG A 74 1.68 7.80 14.35
N GLU A 75 0.95 8.90 14.35
CA GLU A 75 -0.51 8.89 14.14
C GLU A 75 -0.88 8.32 12.76
N MET A 76 -0.16 8.72 11.72
CA MET A 76 -0.38 8.21 10.37
C MET A 76 -0.09 6.71 10.28
N LEU A 77 1.01 6.25 10.84
CA LEU A 77 1.34 4.81 10.90
C LEU A 77 0.26 4.02 11.65
N ALA A 78 -0.19 4.51 12.81
CA ALA A 78 -1.25 3.85 13.58
C ALA A 78 -2.56 3.74 12.79
N GLN A 79 -2.95 4.81 12.08
CA GLN A 79 -4.14 4.79 11.21
C GLN A 79 -3.99 3.79 10.06
N MET A 80 -2.82 3.72 9.43
CA MET A 80 -2.52 2.77 8.36
C MET A 80 -2.53 1.33 8.86
N GLN A 81 -1.96 1.05 10.03
CA GLN A 81 -2.03 -0.27 10.67
C GLN A 81 -3.47 -0.69 10.96
N GLN A 82 -4.28 0.23 11.49
CA GLN A 82 -5.69 -0.03 11.78
C GLN A 82 -6.48 -0.31 10.49
N LEU A 83 -6.24 0.47 9.44
CA LEU A 83 -6.90 0.27 8.14
C LEU A 83 -6.50 -1.07 7.54
N LEU A 84 -5.22 -1.43 7.57
CA LEU A 84 -4.73 -2.73 7.10
C LEU A 84 -5.37 -3.88 7.88
N GLY A 85 -5.49 -3.77 9.21
CA GLY A 85 -6.17 -4.76 10.03
C GLY A 85 -7.65 -4.94 9.65
N ARG A 86 -8.38 -3.85 9.38
CA ARG A 86 -9.77 -3.92 8.88
C ARG A 86 -9.86 -4.56 7.50
N SER A 87 -8.90 -4.26 6.62
CA SER A 87 -8.81 -4.87 5.29
C SER A 87 -8.58 -6.38 5.35
N GLU A 88 -7.82 -6.87 6.33
CA GLU A 88 -7.65 -8.32 6.56
C GLU A 88 -8.95 -8.99 6.98
N THR A 89 -9.72 -8.38 7.88
CA THR A 89 -11.04 -8.87 8.26
C THR A 89 -11.99 -8.94 7.06
N LEU A 90 -11.96 -7.90 6.21
CA LEU A 90 -12.74 -7.91 4.96
C LEU A 90 -12.28 -9.00 4.00
N ARG A 91 -10.97 -9.24 3.89
CA ARG A 91 -10.42 -10.33 3.09
C ARG A 91 -10.91 -11.69 3.58
N ASP A 92 -10.96 -11.91 4.89
CA ASP A 92 -11.45 -13.18 5.46
C ASP A 92 -12.94 -13.38 5.15
N PHE A 93 -13.74 -12.31 5.20
CA PHE A 93 -15.14 -12.32 4.77
C PHE A 93 -15.27 -12.64 3.27
N LEU A 94 -14.50 -11.98 2.40
CA LEU A 94 -14.53 -12.24 0.96
C LEU A 94 -14.14 -13.66 0.59
N GLN A 95 -13.21 -14.25 1.34
CA GLN A 95 -12.86 -15.65 1.15
C GLN A 95 -14.05 -16.58 1.45
N GLN A 96 -14.80 -16.31 2.52
CA GLN A 96 -16.00 -17.10 2.85
C GLN A 96 -17.07 -16.97 1.77
N GLU A 97 -17.34 -15.74 1.31
CA GLU A 97 -18.29 -15.47 0.23
C GLU A 97 -17.87 -16.13 -1.09
N LEU A 98 -16.56 -16.14 -1.39
CA LEU A 98 -16.02 -16.80 -2.56
C LEU A 98 -16.23 -18.31 -2.50
N VAL A 99 -15.94 -18.95 -1.35
CA VAL A 99 -16.18 -20.39 -1.15
C VAL A 99 -17.68 -20.71 -1.27
N ALA A 100 -18.55 -19.88 -0.69
CA ALA A 100 -20.00 -20.04 -0.80
C ALA A 100 -20.48 -19.91 -2.26
N TRP A 101 -19.88 -19.00 -3.04
CA TRP A 101 -20.14 -18.89 -4.48
C TRP A 101 -19.64 -20.12 -5.25
N GLN A 102 -18.45 -20.64 -4.97
CA GLN A 102 -17.92 -21.86 -5.61
C GLN A 102 -18.85 -23.06 -5.37
N GLU A 103 -19.40 -23.19 -4.16
CA GLU A 103 -20.35 -24.25 -3.84
C GLU A 103 -21.70 -24.08 -4.59
N ARG A 104 -22.19 -22.85 -4.74
CA ARG A 104 -23.36 -22.55 -5.59
C ARG A 104 -23.07 -22.91 -7.06
N GLN A 105 -21.90 -22.57 -7.57
CA GLN A 105 -21.49 -22.91 -8.94
C GLN A 105 -21.39 -24.42 -9.15
N ARG A 106 -20.83 -25.16 -8.18
CA ARG A 106 -20.75 -26.63 -8.22
C ARG A 106 -22.13 -27.26 -8.30
N ARG A 107 -23.08 -26.81 -7.45
CA ARG A 107 -24.47 -27.27 -7.49
C ARG A 107 -25.18 -26.92 -8.80
N ALA A 108 -24.94 -25.72 -9.35
CA ALA A 108 -25.47 -25.31 -10.65
C ALA A 108 -24.98 -26.23 -11.79
N CYS A 109 -23.70 -26.64 -11.77
CA CYS A 109 -23.15 -27.58 -12.75
C CYS A 109 -23.83 -28.97 -12.71
N LEU A 110 -24.38 -29.35 -11.55
CA LEU A 110 -25.14 -30.59 -11.36
C LEU A 110 -26.63 -30.45 -11.73
N GLY A 111 -27.08 -29.25 -12.14
CA GLY A 111 -28.45 -28.98 -12.57
C GLY A 111 -29.34 -28.35 -11.50
N ALA A 112 -28.80 -28.01 -10.32
CA ALA A 112 -29.60 -27.31 -9.31
C ALA A 112 -29.85 -25.84 -9.71
N PRO A 113 -31.03 -25.27 -9.44
CA PRO A 113 -31.23 -23.83 -9.57
C PRO A 113 -30.39 -23.12 -8.51
N ALA A 114 -29.35 -22.40 -8.93
CA ALA A 114 -28.50 -21.61 -8.04
C ALA A 114 -28.07 -20.32 -8.73
N ASP A 115 -28.05 -19.22 -7.97
CA ASP A 115 -27.49 -17.96 -8.44
C ASP A 115 -25.97 -17.99 -8.38
N THR A 116 -25.34 -17.90 -9.55
CA THR A 116 -23.88 -17.87 -9.73
C THR A 116 -23.37 -16.49 -10.16
N ASN A 117 -24.17 -15.43 -9.98
CA ASN A 117 -23.78 -14.06 -10.34
C ASN A 117 -22.55 -13.59 -9.55
N LEU A 118 -21.49 -13.23 -10.28
CA LEU A 118 -20.21 -12.74 -9.72
C LEU A 118 -20.17 -11.24 -9.45
N ARG A 119 -21.16 -10.45 -9.89
CA ARG A 119 -21.11 -8.97 -9.77
C ARG A 119 -20.87 -8.45 -8.35
N PRO A 120 -21.50 -9.01 -7.28
CA PRO A 120 -21.23 -8.56 -5.92
C PRO A 120 -19.78 -8.82 -5.51
N LEU A 121 -19.29 -10.05 -5.75
CA LEU A 121 -17.90 -10.42 -5.47
C LEU A 121 -16.91 -9.55 -6.24
N GLU A 122 -17.12 -9.35 -7.54
CA GLU A 122 -16.27 -8.46 -8.34
C GLU A 122 -16.23 -7.04 -7.76
N THR A 123 -17.37 -6.52 -7.30
CA THR A 123 -17.44 -5.20 -6.69
C THR A 123 -16.60 -5.16 -5.42
N TRP A 124 -16.82 -6.09 -4.49
CA TRP A 124 -16.11 -6.09 -3.22
C TRP A 124 -14.61 -6.37 -3.35
N PHE A 125 -14.21 -7.30 -4.22
CA PHE A 125 -12.79 -7.56 -4.54
C PHE A 125 -12.14 -6.32 -5.17
N THR A 126 -12.83 -5.64 -6.08
CA THR A 126 -12.33 -4.42 -6.71
C THR A 126 -12.15 -3.29 -5.69
N GLU A 127 -13.15 -3.03 -4.85
CA GLU A 127 -13.08 -1.96 -3.84
C GLU A 127 -11.97 -2.22 -2.81
N LEU A 128 -11.87 -3.46 -2.30
CA LEU A 128 -10.78 -3.82 -1.39
C LEU A 128 -9.42 -3.69 -2.09
N GLY A 129 -9.29 -4.19 -3.32
CA GLY A 129 -8.07 -4.08 -4.10
C GLY A 129 -7.64 -2.62 -4.30
N GLN A 130 -8.57 -1.74 -4.68
CA GLN A 130 -8.30 -0.31 -4.84
C GLN A 130 -7.81 0.33 -3.55
N GLY A 131 -8.48 0.06 -2.42
CA GLY A 131 -8.06 0.56 -1.11
C GLY A 131 -6.64 0.09 -0.73
N LEU A 132 -6.31 -1.17 -0.98
CA LEU A 132 -4.97 -1.71 -0.72
C LEU A 132 -3.90 -1.09 -1.64
N PHE A 133 -4.21 -0.86 -2.92
CA PHE A 133 -3.29 -0.16 -3.82
C PHE A 133 -3.08 1.31 -3.43
N GLN A 134 -4.13 1.99 -2.95
CA GLN A 134 -3.99 3.34 -2.40
C GLN A 134 -3.09 3.34 -1.16
N LEU A 135 -3.27 2.38 -0.25
CA LEU A 135 -2.40 2.23 0.92
C LEU A 135 -0.94 1.98 0.53
N LEU A 136 -0.70 1.20 -0.53
CA LEU A 136 0.65 0.94 -1.05
C LEU A 136 1.29 2.22 -1.61
N LYS A 137 0.52 3.06 -2.32
CA LYS A 137 0.99 4.37 -2.79
C LYS A 137 1.31 5.30 -1.62
N LEU A 138 0.49 5.30 -0.57
CA LEU A 138 0.73 6.10 0.62
C LEU A 138 2.01 5.66 1.36
N LEU A 139 2.28 4.36 1.48
CA LEU A 139 3.54 3.85 2.05
C LEU A 139 4.77 4.34 1.26
N ARG A 140 4.70 4.34 -0.08
CA ARG A 140 5.78 4.88 -0.92
C ARG A 140 5.99 6.39 -0.69
N ALA A 141 4.90 7.15 -0.58
CA ALA A 141 5.00 8.58 -0.27
C ALA A 141 5.62 8.82 1.13
N LEU A 142 5.35 7.95 2.10
CA LEU A 142 5.98 8.00 3.41
C LEU A 142 7.47 7.66 3.36
N GLU A 143 7.87 6.70 2.52
CA GLU A 143 9.27 6.40 2.25
C GLU A 143 9.99 7.62 1.64
N ASP A 144 9.37 8.30 0.66
CA ASP A 144 9.92 9.52 0.07
C ASP A 144 10.09 10.64 1.11
N LEU A 145 9.10 10.82 2.00
CA LEU A 145 9.20 11.77 3.11
C LEU A 145 10.30 11.37 4.11
N GLN A 146 10.43 10.08 4.41
CA GLN A 146 11.49 9.57 5.29
C GLN A 146 12.89 9.78 4.68
N GLN A 147 13.04 9.62 3.36
CA GLN A 147 14.30 9.89 2.67
C GLN A 147 14.68 11.37 2.67
N LYS A 148 13.70 12.28 2.61
CA LYS A 148 13.91 13.73 2.71
C LYS A 148 14.36 14.15 4.12
N LEU A 149 13.75 13.56 5.16
CA LEU A 149 14.06 13.86 6.56
C LEU A 149 13.88 12.61 7.43
N THR A 150 14.94 12.22 8.12
CA THR A 150 14.92 11.13 9.12
C THR A 150 15.69 11.55 10.37
N TYR A 151 15.51 10.81 11.46
CA TYR A 151 16.12 11.09 12.76
C TYR A 151 16.23 9.79 13.58
N GLU A 152 16.85 9.87 14.76
CA GLU A 152 16.93 8.72 15.65
C GLU A 152 15.55 8.23 16.10
N ARG A 153 15.33 6.92 16.02
CA ARG A 153 14.04 6.27 16.35
C ARG A 153 12.87 6.81 15.52
N ASP A 154 13.14 7.26 14.29
CA ASP A 154 12.12 7.62 13.31
C ASP A 154 11.19 6.42 13.05
N PRO A 155 9.90 6.53 13.39
CA PRO A 155 8.97 5.42 13.29
C PRO A 155 8.76 5.00 11.83
N LEU A 156 8.90 5.92 10.86
CA LEU A 156 8.78 5.59 9.44
C LEU A 156 9.89 4.62 8.98
N LYS A 157 11.09 4.72 9.54
CA LYS A 157 12.21 3.84 9.21
C LYS A 157 12.00 2.43 9.75
N ALA A 158 11.42 2.30 10.94
CA ALA A 158 11.22 1.02 11.61
C ALA A 158 9.95 0.28 11.13
N GLU A 159 8.85 1.00 10.92
CA GLU A 159 7.53 0.39 10.76
C GLU A 159 7.08 0.26 9.29
N THR A 160 7.41 1.23 8.43
CA THR A 160 6.99 1.24 7.01
C THR A 160 7.33 -0.06 6.27
N PRO A 161 8.55 -0.64 6.39
CA PRO A 161 8.88 -1.90 5.70
C PRO A 161 8.02 -3.10 6.16
N LEU A 162 7.65 -3.14 7.44
CA LEU A 162 6.82 -4.21 8.00
C LEU A 162 5.38 -4.09 7.50
N LEU A 163 4.83 -2.87 7.50
CA LEU A 163 3.51 -2.59 6.94
C LEU A 163 3.46 -2.92 5.45
N GLU A 164 4.47 -2.54 4.69
CA GLU A 164 4.52 -2.80 3.25
C GLU A 164 4.56 -4.29 2.96
N ARG A 165 5.38 -5.06 3.68
CA ARG A 165 5.42 -6.52 3.53
C ARG A 165 4.04 -7.14 3.76
N ARG A 166 3.41 -6.82 4.89
CA ARG A 166 2.08 -7.33 5.25
C ARG A 166 1.01 -6.93 4.24
N LEU A 167 1.05 -5.69 3.75
CA LEU A 167 0.17 -5.21 2.68
C LEU A 167 0.38 -5.97 1.36
N ARG A 168 1.63 -6.22 0.97
CA ARG A 168 1.96 -6.99 -0.26
C ARG A 168 1.50 -8.43 -0.16
N GLU A 169 1.65 -9.07 0.99
CA GLU A 169 1.13 -10.41 1.27
C GLU A 169 -0.40 -10.43 1.09
N LEU A 170 -1.11 -9.43 1.64
CA LEU A 170 -2.56 -9.29 1.50
C LEU A 170 -3.00 -9.04 0.04
N LEU A 171 -2.32 -8.15 -0.69
CA LEU A 171 -2.57 -7.90 -2.12
C LEU A 171 -2.34 -9.16 -2.96
N THR A 172 -1.25 -9.89 -2.70
CA THR A 172 -0.92 -11.14 -3.40
C THR A 172 -2.03 -12.16 -3.21
N TYR A 173 -2.45 -12.36 -1.97
CA TYR A 173 -3.56 -13.26 -1.64
C TYR A 173 -4.87 -12.86 -2.33
N LEU A 174 -5.23 -11.57 -2.26
CA LEU A 174 -6.45 -11.04 -2.88
C LEU A 174 -6.44 -11.29 -4.39
N LEU A 175 -5.34 -11.00 -5.07
CA LEU A 175 -5.22 -11.18 -6.52
C LEU A 175 -5.24 -12.65 -6.93
N GLN A 176 -4.61 -13.53 -6.15
CA GLN A 176 -4.62 -14.97 -6.39
C GLN A 176 -6.03 -15.56 -6.23
N SER A 177 -6.73 -15.19 -5.17
CA SER A 177 -8.11 -15.66 -4.92
C SER A 177 -9.14 -15.05 -5.87
N ALA A 178 -8.87 -13.86 -6.42
CA ALA A 178 -9.75 -13.19 -7.38
C ALA A 178 -9.79 -13.85 -8.76
N PHE A 179 -8.85 -14.73 -9.10
CA PHE A 179 -8.83 -15.41 -10.40
C PHE A 179 -9.65 -16.70 -10.34
N VAL A 180 -10.85 -16.67 -10.92
CA VAL A 180 -11.84 -17.74 -10.81
C VAL A 180 -12.24 -18.27 -12.18
N VAL A 181 -12.71 -19.52 -12.22
CA VAL A 181 -13.38 -20.08 -13.40
C VAL A 181 -14.86 -19.70 -13.32
N GLU A 182 -15.29 -18.68 -14.06
CA GLU A 182 -16.70 -18.23 -14.11
C GLU A 182 -17.59 -19.23 -14.86
N GLN A 183 -17.10 -19.77 -15.99
CA GLN A 183 -17.78 -20.80 -16.75
C GLN A 183 -16.91 -22.04 -16.80
N GLN A 184 -17.37 -23.11 -16.14
CA GLN A 184 -16.72 -24.41 -16.14
C GLN A 184 -16.66 -25.00 -17.56
N PRO A 185 -15.65 -25.82 -17.89
CA PRO A 185 -15.52 -26.48 -19.18
C PRO A 185 -16.82 -27.16 -19.62
N SER A 186 -17.35 -26.77 -20.78
CA SER A 186 -18.55 -27.39 -21.34
C SER A 186 -18.51 -27.46 -22.86
N MET A 187 -19.21 -28.44 -23.43
CA MET A 187 -19.40 -28.57 -24.87
C MET A 187 -20.62 -27.76 -25.32
N PRO A 188 -20.64 -27.20 -26.55
CA PRO A 188 -21.69 -26.29 -27.02
C PRO A 188 -23.08 -26.91 -27.22
N ASN A 189 -23.24 -28.22 -27.07
CA ASN A 189 -24.54 -28.89 -27.26
C ASN A 189 -25.33 -28.89 -25.94
N ALA A 190 -26.57 -28.36 -25.98
CA ALA A 190 -27.46 -28.09 -24.84
C ALA A 190 -27.75 -29.30 -23.93
N PHE A 191 -27.52 -30.52 -24.42
CA PHE A 191 -27.79 -31.76 -23.68
C PHE A 191 -26.57 -32.33 -22.95
N LYS A 192 -25.42 -31.62 -22.95
CA LYS A 192 -24.18 -32.14 -22.35
C LYS A 192 -23.90 -31.48 -21.01
N ARG A 193 -23.66 -32.34 -20.01
CA ARG A 193 -23.30 -31.93 -18.65
C ARG A 193 -21.97 -31.15 -18.65
N PRO A 194 -21.88 -30.00 -17.97
CA PRO A 194 -20.60 -29.36 -17.68
C PRO A 194 -19.60 -30.36 -17.07
N LEU A 195 -18.31 -30.12 -17.29
CA LEU A 195 -17.19 -30.95 -16.82
C LEU A 195 -17.06 -32.34 -17.48
N VAL A 196 -17.98 -32.73 -18.38
CA VAL A 196 -17.85 -33.95 -19.19
C VAL A 196 -17.39 -33.58 -20.59
N LEU A 197 -16.13 -33.87 -20.89
CA LEU A 197 -15.51 -33.56 -22.19
C LEU A 197 -15.36 -34.81 -23.05
N ARG A 198 -15.57 -34.67 -24.36
CA ARG A 198 -15.32 -35.73 -25.34
C ARG A 198 -14.05 -35.40 -26.11
N THR A 199 -13.15 -36.37 -26.23
CA THR A 199 -11.93 -36.25 -27.02
C THR A 199 -12.25 -35.79 -28.44
N ALA A 200 -11.39 -34.93 -29.00
CA ALA A 200 -11.55 -34.32 -30.32
C ALA A 200 -12.82 -33.48 -30.50
N SER A 201 -13.55 -33.16 -29.42
CA SER A 201 -14.69 -32.23 -29.47
C SER A 201 -14.28 -30.85 -28.97
N LYS A 202 -14.82 -29.79 -29.60
CA LYS A 202 -14.64 -28.42 -29.13
C LYS A 202 -15.38 -28.23 -27.80
N PHE A 203 -14.76 -27.51 -26.87
CA PHE A 203 -15.34 -27.08 -25.61
C PHE A 203 -14.97 -25.62 -25.34
N SER A 204 -15.64 -24.98 -24.39
CA SER A 204 -15.33 -23.64 -23.92
C SER A 204 -15.25 -23.61 -22.40
N ALA A 205 -14.43 -22.70 -21.88
CA ALA A 205 -14.35 -22.34 -20.47
C ALA A 205 -14.09 -20.83 -20.38
N ARG A 206 -14.46 -20.20 -19.27
CA ARG A 206 -14.22 -18.78 -19.04
C ARG A 206 -13.61 -18.58 -17.67
N ALA A 207 -12.43 -17.98 -17.64
CA ALA A 207 -11.86 -17.44 -16.43
C ALA A 207 -12.21 -15.96 -16.29
N ARG A 208 -12.30 -15.48 -15.05
CA ARG A 208 -12.56 -14.09 -14.71
C ARG A 208 -11.64 -13.66 -13.57
N LEU A 209 -11.06 -12.47 -13.70
CA LEU A 209 -10.40 -11.79 -12.59
C LEU A 209 -11.43 -10.88 -11.92
N LEU A 210 -11.71 -11.11 -10.64
CA LEU A 210 -12.69 -10.34 -9.85
C LEU A 210 -12.20 -8.95 -9.42
N VAL A 211 -10.91 -8.68 -9.57
CA VAL A 211 -10.32 -7.35 -9.34
C VAL A 211 -10.23 -6.62 -10.67
N ARG A 212 -10.99 -5.52 -10.82
CA ARG A 212 -10.87 -4.65 -11.99
C ARG A 212 -9.65 -3.76 -11.86
N LEU A 213 -8.60 -4.10 -12.60
CA LEU A 213 -7.40 -3.30 -12.74
C LEU A 213 -7.66 -2.19 -13.77
N HIS A 214 -7.48 -0.93 -13.38
CA HIS A 214 -7.61 0.22 -14.29
C HIS A 214 -6.38 0.45 -15.16
N ASP A 215 -5.31 -0.33 -14.97
CA ASP A 215 -4.10 -0.22 -15.75
C ASP A 215 -4.28 -0.91 -17.12
N ARG A 216 -4.50 -0.10 -18.16
CA ARG A 216 -4.68 -0.53 -19.54
C ARG A 216 -3.36 -0.82 -20.26
N ASN A 217 -2.21 -0.51 -19.64
CA ASN A 217 -0.90 -0.57 -20.31
C ASN A 217 -0.27 -1.96 -20.27
N HIS A 218 -0.83 -2.89 -19.48
CA HIS A 218 -0.31 -4.24 -19.34
C HIS A 218 -1.36 -5.26 -19.78
N ARG A 219 -1.09 -5.96 -20.89
CA ARG A 219 -1.98 -7.03 -21.37
C ARG A 219 -1.76 -8.27 -20.51
N MET A 220 -2.80 -8.71 -19.79
CA MET A 220 -2.77 -10.00 -19.10
C MET A 220 -3.03 -11.13 -20.10
N GLU A 221 -2.22 -12.18 -20.03
CA GLU A 221 -2.39 -13.39 -20.84
C GLU A 221 -2.68 -14.58 -19.92
N ALA A 222 -3.77 -15.30 -20.19
CA ALA A 222 -4.13 -16.52 -19.47
C ALA A 222 -3.82 -17.73 -20.36
N LYS A 223 -3.05 -18.69 -19.83
CA LYS A 223 -2.73 -19.95 -20.51
C LYS A 223 -3.47 -21.10 -19.84
N ILE A 224 -4.17 -21.90 -20.63
CA ILE A 224 -4.93 -23.06 -20.15
C ILE A 224 -4.15 -24.32 -20.51
N HIS A 225 -3.95 -25.20 -19.53
CA HIS A 225 -3.32 -26.51 -19.71
C HIS A 225 -4.22 -27.57 -19.06
N ILE A 226 -4.16 -28.80 -19.57
CA ILE A 226 -4.82 -29.98 -19.02
C ILE A 226 -3.72 -30.96 -18.64
N ASP A 227 -3.84 -31.62 -17.49
CA ASP A 227 -2.91 -32.63 -16.97
C ASP A 227 -1.45 -32.15 -16.83
N ARG A 228 -1.28 -31.01 -16.14
CA ARG A 228 0.03 -30.40 -15.87
C ARG A 228 0.72 -30.97 -14.64
#